data_AF-A0A348MTL0-F1
#
_entry.id   AF-A0A348MTL0-F1
#
_cell.length_a   1.000
_cell.length_b   1.000
_cell.length_c   1.000
_cell.angle_alpha   90.00
_cell.angle_beta   90.00
_cell.angle_gamma   90.00
#
_symmetry.space_group_name_H-M   'P 1'
#
loop_
_entity.id
_entity.type
_entity.pdbx_description
1 polymer ?
#
loop_
_entity_poly.entity_id
_entity_poly.type
_entity_poly.pdbx_seq_one_letter_code
_entity_poly.pdbx_strand_id
1 'polypeptide(L)'
;NYQFWAPDIQAYFKDKFLVQTEEAAGTMRWNAAMVGDVHRVLTRGGAFYYPQDVRPGHENGKIRLLYEANPMAMLVENANGRAVVNQESVLDLTPSELHQRVPILLGSTELVTEVCAAQL
;
A
#
# COMPACT_ATOMS: atom_id res chain seq x y z
N ASN A 1 -7.08 10.90 -4.40
CA ASN A 1 -6.94 11.49 -3.04
C ASN A 1 -5.50 11.86 -2.70
N TYR A 2 -4.59 11.96 -3.69
CA TYR A 2 -3.17 12.22 -3.47
C TYR A 2 -2.90 13.48 -2.62
N GLN A 3 -3.62 14.57 -2.86
CA GLN A 3 -3.51 15.82 -2.08
C GLN A 3 -3.79 15.68 -0.57
N PHE A 4 -4.42 14.58 -0.16
CA PHE A 4 -4.77 14.30 1.24
C PHE A 4 -3.87 13.22 1.86
N TRP A 5 -2.80 12.81 1.18
CA TRP A 5 -1.81 11.91 1.75
C TRP A 5 -0.84 12.68 2.63
N ALA A 6 -0.08 11.97 3.46
CA ALA A 6 0.97 12.60 4.27
C ALA A 6 2.04 13.27 3.37
N PRO A 7 2.61 14.44 3.75
CA PRO A 7 3.49 15.22 2.86
C PRO A 7 4.77 14.49 2.41
N ASP A 8 5.35 13.70 3.28
CA ASP A 8 6.47 12.77 3.06
C ASP A 8 6.17 11.76 1.94
N ILE A 9 4.99 11.13 2.00
CA ILE A 9 4.50 10.21 0.98
C ILE A 9 4.23 10.93 -0.34
N GLN A 10 3.66 12.14 -0.29
CA GLN A 10 3.50 12.95 -1.50
C GLN A 10 4.86 13.22 -2.15
N ALA A 11 5.86 13.67 -1.38
CA ALA A 11 7.20 13.91 -1.89
C ALA A 11 7.82 12.66 -2.53
N TYR A 12 7.74 11.51 -1.86
CA TYR A 12 8.23 10.24 -2.39
C TYR A 12 7.62 9.88 -3.75
N PHE A 13 6.28 9.89 -3.88
CA PHE A 13 5.62 9.54 -5.13
C PHE A 13 5.82 10.62 -6.20
N LYS A 14 5.93 11.89 -5.82
CA LYS A 14 6.30 12.96 -6.74
C LYS A 14 7.67 12.69 -7.36
N ASP A 15 8.66 12.38 -6.54
CA ASP A 15 10.03 12.16 -6.99
C ASP A 15 10.15 10.86 -7.79
N LYS A 16 9.47 9.78 -7.38
CA LYS A 16 9.53 8.46 -8.05
C LYS A 16 8.84 8.44 -9.42
N PHE A 17 7.78 9.23 -9.62
CA PHE A 17 6.94 9.18 -10.82
C PHE A 17 7.04 10.41 -11.72
N LEU A 18 7.53 11.55 -11.22
CA LEU A 18 7.72 12.77 -12.01
C LEU A 18 9.21 13.02 -12.36
N VAL A 19 10.03 11.96 -12.39
CA VAL A 19 11.42 12.01 -12.86
C VAL A 19 11.46 12.46 -14.33
N GLN A 20 12.46 13.25 -14.70
CA GLN A 20 12.56 13.84 -16.05
C GLN A 20 12.97 12.85 -17.15
N THR A 21 13.47 11.66 -16.81
CA THR A 21 13.92 10.66 -17.79
C THR A 21 13.05 9.41 -17.76
N GLU A 22 12.61 8.96 -18.94
CA GLU A 22 11.66 7.85 -19.11
C GLU A 22 12.20 6.51 -18.60
N GLU A 23 13.53 6.30 -18.68
CA GLU A 23 14.21 5.08 -18.24
C GLU A 23 14.25 4.92 -16.70
N ALA A 24 14.07 6.00 -15.94
CA ALA A 24 14.11 6.00 -14.48
C ALA A 24 12.74 6.16 -13.83
N ALA A 25 11.69 6.49 -14.60
CA ALA A 25 10.37 6.76 -14.07
C ALA A 25 9.62 5.48 -13.69
N GLY A 26 9.08 5.44 -12.47
CA GLY A 26 8.13 4.40 -12.08
C GLY A 26 6.87 4.44 -12.97
N THR A 27 6.24 3.29 -13.20
CA THR A 27 4.94 3.24 -13.89
C THR A 27 3.81 2.97 -12.91
N MET A 28 2.71 3.73 -13.00
CA MET A 28 1.56 3.59 -12.11
C MET A 28 0.36 2.98 -12.82
N ARG A 29 -0.40 2.15 -12.11
CA ARG A 29 -1.68 1.57 -12.56
C ARG A 29 -2.67 1.60 -11.40
N TRP A 30 -3.92 1.94 -11.68
CA TRP A 30 -5.00 1.96 -10.71
C TRP A 30 -6.29 1.43 -11.36
N ASN A 31 -6.68 0.20 -11.01
CA ASN A 31 -7.89 -0.42 -11.53
C ASN A 31 -9.13 -0.15 -10.65
N ALA A 32 -8.95 0.48 -9.49
CA ALA A 32 -10.00 0.67 -8.47
C ALA A 32 -10.65 -0.63 -7.97
N ALA A 33 -10.03 -1.78 -8.24
CA ALA A 33 -10.44 -3.09 -7.79
C ALA A 33 -9.22 -3.79 -7.19
N MET A 34 -9.18 -3.86 -5.85
CA MET A 34 -8.02 -4.38 -5.11
C MET A 34 -7.57 -5.74 -5.63
N VAL A 35 -8.50 -6.66 -5.89
CA VAL A 35 -8.20 -7.98 -6.44
C VAL A 35 -7.43 -7.88 -7.76
N GLY A 36 -7.86 -7.04 -8.69
CA GLY A 36 -7.20 -6.88 -9.99
C GLY A 36 -5.83 -6.20 -9.89
N ASP A 37 -5.69 -5.23 -8.98
CA ASP A 37 -4.42 -4.57 -8.74
C ASP A 37 -3.40 -5.49 -8.04
N VAL A 38 -3.81 -6.23 -7.02
CA VAL A 38 -2.97 -7.20 -6.30
C VAL A 38 -2.61 -8.38 -7.21
N HIS A 39 -3.52 -8.87 -8.04
CA HIS A 39 -3.21 -9.92 -9.01
C HIS A 39 -2.08 -9.52 -9.97
N ARG A 40 -2.08 -8.26 -10.44
CA ARG A 40 -0.99 -7.72 -11.26
C ARG A 40 0.32 -7.67 -10.48
N VAL A 41 0.29 -7.23 -9.22
CA VAL A 41 1.46 -7.19 -8.33
C VAL A 41 2.05 -8.59 -8.13
N LEU A 42 1.22 -9.60 -7.86
CA LEU A 42 1.67 -10.99 -7.72
C LEU A 42 2.29 -11.55 -9.02
N THR A 43 1.80 -11.12 -10.19
CA THR A 43 2.24 -11.67 -11.48
C THR A 43 3.46 -10.94 -12.05
N ARG A 44 3.62 -9.65 -11.77
CA ARG A 44 4.62 -8.78 -12.44
C ARG A 44 5.50 -7.98 -11.48
N GLY A 45 5.33 -8.16 -10.17
CA GLY A 45 5.97 -7.34 -9.15
C GLY A 45 5.36 -5.93 -9.05
N GLY A 46 5.95 -5.13 -8.16
CA GLY A 46 5.49 -3.79 -7.81
C GLY A 46 4.79 -3.75 -6.46
N ALA A 47 4.07 -2.66 -6.17
CA ALA A 47 3.36 -2.48 -4.91
C ALA A 47 1.96 -1.92 -5.15
N PHE A 48 1.02 -2.33 -4.29
CA PHE A 48 -0.28 -1.72 -4.10
C PHE A 48 -0.25 -0.91 -2.81
N TYR A 49 -0.71 0.34 -2.89
CA TYR A 49 -0.73 1.23 -1.75
C TYR A 49 -2.08 1.93 -1.64
N TYR A 50 -2.69 1.80 -0.47
CA TYR A 50 -3.89 2.50 -0.06
C TYR A 50 -3.63 3.18 1.29
N PRO A 51 -3.06 4.40 1.29
CA PRO A 51 -2.69 5.09 2.52
C PRO A 51 -3.89 5.57 3.32
N GLN A 52 -3.56 5.99 4.55
CA GLN A 52 -4.39 6.89 5.34
C GLN A 52 -4.56 8.24 4.64
N ASP A 53 -5.62 8.94 5.00
CA ASP A 53 -5.97 10.24 4.46
C ASP A 53 -6.09 11.24 5.62
N VAL A 54 -5.53 12.43 5.47
CA VAL A 54 -5.47 13.46 6.52
C VAL A 54 -6.83 14.11 6.82
N ARG A 55 -7.87 13.80 6.04
CA ARG A 55 -9.21 14.31 6.28
C ARG A 55 -9.83 13.65 7.53
N PRO A 56 -10.55 14.42 8.37
CA PRO A 56 -11.24 13.89 9.53
C PRO A 56 -12.13 12.68 9.20
N GLY A 57 -11.98 11.58 9.93
CA GLY A 57 -12.71 10.33 9.77
C GLY A 57 -12.15 9.36 8.71
N HIS A 58 -11.02 9.68 8.09
CA HIS A 58 -10.34 8.84 7.10
C HIS A 58 -8.92 8.39 7.51
N GLU A 59 -8.55 8.62 8.78
CA GLU A 59 -7.23 8.34 9.34
C GLU A 59 -6.94 6.83 9.32
N ASN A 60 -7.95 6.00 9.51
CA ASN A 60 -7.81 4.54 9.51
C ASN A 60 -7.82 3.92 8.09
N GLY A 61 -7.70 4.73 7.03
CA GLY A 61 -7.78 4.24 5.66
C GLY A 61 -9.18 3.74 5.28
N LYS A 62 -9.24 2.83 4.29
CA LYS A 62 -10.51 2.37 3.69
C LYS A 62 -10.65 0.86 3.54
N ILE A 63 -9.54 0.13 3.60
CA ILE A 63 -9.51 -1.32 3.41
C ILE A 63 -9.85 -1.98 4.74
N ARG A 64 -10.74 -2.97 4.75
CA ARG A 64 -11.08 -3.71 5.97
C ARG A 64 -10.05 -4.76 6.27
N LEU A 65 -9.64 -4.82 7.53
CA LEU A 65 -8.62 -5.73 8.00
C LEU A 65 -8.98 -7.19 7.69
N LEU A 66 -10.16 -7.63 8.16
CA LEU A 66 -10.51 -9.05 8.18
C LEU A 66 -10.75 -9.69 6.81
N TYR A 67 -11.39 -8.97 5.88
CA TYR A 67 -11.89 -9.56 4.64
C TYR A 67 -11.38 -8.87 3.37
N GLU A 68 -10.48 -7.89 3.49
CA GLU A 68 -9.76 -7.31 2.35
C GLU A 68 -8.24 -7.37 2.57
N ALA A 69 -7.74 -6.85 3.69
CA ALA A 69 -6.30 -6.81 3.98
C ALA A 69 -5.70 -8.20 4.27
N ASN A 70 -6.22 -8.90 5.29
CA ASN A 70 -5.73 -10.20 5.72
C ASN A 70 -5.66 -11.25 4.59
N PRO A 71 -6.72 -11.47 3.77
CA PRO A 71 -6.63 -12.44 2.69
C PRO A 71 -5.61 -12.03 1.62
N MET A 72 -5.46 -10.73 1.32
CA MET A 72 -4.48 -10.27 0.33
C MET A 72 -3.05 -10.33 0.86
N ALA A 73 -2.83 -10.00 2.14
CA ALA A 73 -1.56 -10.15 2.82
C ALA A 73 -1.11 -11.61 2.85
N MET A 74 -2.01 -12.53 3.20
CA MET A 74 -1.72 -13.97 3.16
C MET A 74 -1.24 -14.41 1.78
N LEU A 75 -1.87 -13.96 0.69
CA LEU A 75 -1.42 -14.30 -0.67
C LEU A 75 -0.06 -13.70 -1.02
N VAL A 76 0.17 -12.43 -0.66
CA VAL A 76 1.40 -11.70 -0.96
C VAL A 76 2.60 -12.24 -0.19
N GLU A 77 2.45 -12.47 1.11
CA GLU A 77 3.53 -12.97 1.96
C GLU A 77 3.90 -14.42 1.59
N ASN A 78 2.92 -15.27 1.25
CA ASN A 78 3.20 -16.61 0.72
C ASN A 78 3.83 -16.59 -0.69
N ALA A 79 3.81 -15.44 -1.38
CA ALA A 79 4.53 -15.21 -2.62
C ALA A 79 5.90 -14.53 -2.40
N ASN A 80 6.42 -14.55 -1.17
CA ASN A 80 7.66 -13.87 -0.74
C ASN A 80 7.62 -12.33 -0.86
N GLY A 81 6.42 -11.76 -0.93
CA GLY A 81 6.21 -10.33 -0.81
C GLY A 81 6.11 -9.89 0.66
N ARG A 82 5.81 -8.61 0.85
CA ARG A 82 5.59 -7.99 2.15
C ARG A 82 4.25 -7.28 2.14
N ALA A 83 3.50 -7.35 3.24
CA ALA A 83 2.26 -6.61 3.43
C ALA A 83 2.26 -5.95 4.83
N VAL A 84 2.05 -4.64 4.89
CA VAL A 84 2.14 -3.87 6.13
C VAL A 84 1.02 -2.85 6.30
N VAL A 85 0.73 -2.56 7.57
CA VAL A 85 -0.07 -1.43 8.05
C VAL A 85 0.85 -0.63 8.96
N ASN A 86 1.12 0.64 8.65
CA ASN A 86 2.01 1.49 9.46
C ASN A 86 3.34 0.80 9.84
N GLN A 87 3.95 0.12 8.86
CA GLN A 87 5.21 -0.65 8.99
C GLN A 87 5.12 -1.96 9.79
N GLU A 88 4.02 -2.25 10.46
CA GLU A 88 3.73 -3.54 11.11
C GLU A 88 3.14 -4.54 10.11
N SER A 89 3.42 -5.83 10.28
CA SER A 89 2.87 -6.89 9.42
C SER A 89 1.35 -6.92 9.50
N VAL A 90 0.66 -7.04 8.36
CA VAL A 90 -0.81 -7.14 8.33
C VAL A 90 -1.29 -8.36 9.11
N LEU A 91 -0.59 -9.49 9.02
CA LEU A 91 -1.01 -10.76 9.61
C LEU A 91 -0.77 -10.84 11.13
N ASP A 92 0.03 -9.93 11.69
CA ASP A 92 0.29 -9.85 13.14
C ASP A 92 -0.72 -8.96 13.88
N LEU A 93 -1.52 -8.18 13.14
CA LEU A 93 -2.51 -7.29 13.75
C LEU A 93 -3.64 -8.07 14.42
N THR A 94 -3.89 -7.76 15.69
CA THR A 94 -5.10 -8.22 16.39
C THR A 94 -6.26 -7.26 16.09
N PRO A 95 -7.37 -7.73 15.49
CA PRO A 95 -8.51 -6.88 15.15
C PRO A 95 -9.25 -6.41 16.42
N SER A 96 -9.63 -5.13 16.46
CA SER A 96 -10.45 -4.55 17.54
C SER A 96 -11.94 -4.62 17.27
N GLU A 97 -12.35 -4.70 16.00
CA GLU A 97 -13.75 -4.77 15.57
C GLU A 97 -13.90 -5.50 14.22
N LEU A 98 -15.11 -5.99 13.91
CA LEU A 98 -15.40 -6.76 12.69
C LEU A 98 -15.19 -5.95 11.39
N HIS A 99 -15.33 -4.63 11.44
CA HIS A 99 -15.26 -3.75 10.27
C HIS A 99 -14.09 -2.76 10.34
N GLN A 100 -13.07 -3.09 11.13
CA GLN A 100 -11.88 -2.28 11.30
C GLN A 100 -11.26 -1.97 9.95
N ARG A 101 -11.00 -0.69 9.71
CA ARG A 101 -10.28 -0.21 8.53
C ARG A 101 -8.80 -0.06 8.85
N VAL A 102 -7.97 -0.28 7.84
CA VAL A 102 -6.53 -0.08 7.89
C VAL A 102 -6.03 0.61 6.62
N PRO A 103 -4.99 1.47 6.71
CA PRO A 103 -4.14 1.77 5.56
C PRO A 103 -3.31 0.52 5.22
N ILE A 104 -3.04 0.27 3.94
CA ILE A 104 -2.32 -0.93 3.54
C ILE A 104 -1.29 -0.63 2.45
N LEU A 105 -0.13 -1.24 2.60
CA LEU A 105 0.92 -1.30 1.59
C LEU A 105 1.31 -2.77 1.41
N LEU A 106 1.25 -3.31 0.19
CA LEU A 106 1.64 -4.69 -0.08
C LEU A 106 2.29 -4.86 -1.45
N GLY A 107 3.21 -5.81 -1.57
CA GLY A 107 3.84 -6.18 -2.85
C GLY A 107 5.27 -6.67 -2.70
N SER A 108 6.12 -6.35 -3.67
CA SER A 108 7.54 -6.69 -3.67
C SER A 108 8.25 -6.12 -2.43
N THR A 109 8.98 -6.97 -1.72
CA THR A 109 9.59 -6.65 -0.42
C THR A 109 10.49 -5.43 -0.46
N GLU A 110 11.30 -5.27 -1.52
CA GLU A 110 12.21 -4.14 -1.69
C GLU A 110 11.43 -2.83 -1.81
N LEU A 111 10.39 -2.81 -2.65
CA LEU A 111 9.59 -1.62 -2.90
C LEU A 111 8.72 -1.25 -1.68
N VAL A 112 8.15 -2.24 -1.00
CA VAL A 112 7.41 -2.01 0.25
C VAL A 112 8.34 -1.41 1.31
N THR A 113 9.55 -1.95 1.44
CA THR A 113 10.54 -1.42 2.40
C THR A 113 10.99 -0.01 2.04
N GLU A 114 11.18 0.28 0.75
CA GLU A 114 11.50 1.62 0.25
C GLU A 114 10.41 2.64 0.61
N VAL A 115 9.14 2.30 0.37
CA VAL A 115 8.01 3.19 0.71
C VAL A 115 7.88 3.37 2.22
N CYS A 116 8.07 2.31 3.02
CA CYS A 116 8.08 2.42 4.49
C CYS A 116 9.18 3.35 5.00
N ALA A 117 10.37 3.33 4.40
CA ALA A 117 11.46 4.22 4.79
C ALA A 117 11.16 5.69 4.47
N ALA A 118 10.28 5.96 3.50
CA ALA A 118 9.83 7.30 3.16
C ALA A 118 8.69 7.81 4.07
N GLN A 119 8.15 6.98 4.97
CA GLN A 119 7.11 7.34 5.95
C GLN A 119 7.67 7.87 7.29
N LEU A 120 8.94 8.31 7.31
CA LEU A 120 9.65 8.85 8.47
C LEU A 120 9.55 10.39 8.50
#